data_AF-A0A821PQT2-F1
#
_entry.id   AF-A0A821PQT2-F1
#
_cell.length_a   1.000
_cell.length_b   1.000
_cell.length_c   1.000
_cell.angle_alpha   90.00
_cell.angle_beta   90.00
_cell.angle_gamma   90.00
#
_symmetry.space_group_name_H-M   'P 1'
#
loop_
_entity.id
_entity.type
_entity.pdbx_description
1 polymer ?
#
loop_
_entity_poly.entity_id
_entity_poly.type
_entity_poly.pdbx_seq_one_letter_code
_entity_poly.pdbx_strand_id
1 'polypeptide(L)'
;MTAFEELVSQIKLMRDEFSGLQSLVVEASTIVKDFGLRLQNIEDRLLDVEKTKELINNLQSRVDVLECEKDAAEQWNRMNNVELKGVPQTANENLLDLIVSIGSKVNYAVTK
;
A
#
# COMPACT_ATOMS: atom_id res chain seq x y z
N MET A 1 -32.41 8.54 -71.51
CA MET A 1 -31.85 9.47 -70.51
C MET A 1 -30.82 10.33 -71.21
N THR A 2 -30.93 11.65 -71.10
CA THR A 2 -29.94 12.58 -71.68
C THR A 2 -28.68 12.60 -70.80
N ALA A 3 -27.49 12.86 -71.36
CA ALA A 3 -26.24 12.92 -70.59
C ALA A 3 -26.29 13.90 -69.40
N PHE A 4 -27.17 14.91 -69.49
CA PHE A 4 -27.45 15.86 -68.41
C PHE A 4 -28.18 15.22 -67.22
N GLU A 5 -29.14 14.33 -67.45
CA GLU A 5 -29.87 13.62 -66.39
C GLU A 5 -28.96 12.69 -65.60
N GLU A 6 -28.03 12.02 -66.29
CA GLU A 6 -27.01 11.15 -65.67
C GLU A 6 -26.07 11.97 -64.76
N LEU A 7 -25.60 13.13 -65.24
CA LEU A 7 -24.75 14.03 -64.45
C LEU A 7 -25.47 14.53 -63.19
N VAL A 8 -26.75 14.90 -63.30
CA VAL A 8 -27.57 15.35 -62.16
C VAL A 8 -27.73 14.22 -61.13
N SER A 9 -27.90 12.98 -61.59
CA SER A 9 -27.97 11.80 -60.72
C SER A 9 -26.67 11.60 -59.93
N GLN A 10 -25.52 11.64 -60.62
CA GLN A 10 -24.21 11.48 -60.00
C GLN A 10 -23.90 12.59 -58.98
N ILE A 11 -24.26 13.84 -59.26
CA ILE A 11 -24.11 14.96 -58.31
C ILE A 11 -24.93 14.73 -57.04
N LYS A 12 -26.14 14.16 -57.15
CA LYS A 12 -26.95 13.82 -55.97
C LYS A 12 -26.31 12.72 -55.15
N LEU A 13 -25.83 11.64 -55.79
CA LEU A 13 -25.13 10.56 -55.09
C LEU A 13 -23.88 11.08 -54.36
N MET A 14 -23.06 11.89 -55.02
CA MET A 14 -21.90 12.51 -54.38
C MET A 14 -22.27 13.39 -53.18
N ARG A 15 -23.37 14.14 -53.27
CA ARG A 15 -23.87 14.94 -52.15
C ARG A 15 -24.26 14.05 -50.97
N ASP A 16 -24.96 12.96 -51.25
CA ASP A 16 -25.43 12.03 -50.23
C ASP A 16 -24.23 11.33 -49.54
N GLU A 17 -23.26 10.84 -50.33
CA GLU A 17 -22.00 10.29 -49.81
C GLU A 17 -21.22 11.30 -48.96
N PHE A 18 -21.13 12.55 -49.43
CA PHE A 18 -20.45 13.63 -48.69
C PHE A 18 -21.13 13.92 -47.35
N SER A 19 -22.47 13.92 -47.34
CA SER A 19 -23.24 14.10 -46.10
C SER A 19 -23.02 12.93 -45.12
N GLY A 20 -22.93 11.71 -45.62
CA GLY A 20 -22.59 10.53 -44.83
C GLY A 20 -21.19 10.63 -44.23
N LEU A 21 -20.21 11.06 -45.03
CA LEU A 21 -18.83 11.25 -44.57
C LEU A 21 -18.73 12.33 -43.50
N GLN A 22 -19.46 13.45 -43.65
CA GLN A 22 -19.52 14.48 -42.62
C GLN A 22 -20.06 13.93 -41.29
N SER A 23 -21.12 13.12 -41.35
CA SER A 23 -21.67 12.47 -40.14
C SER A 23 -20.64 11.56 -39.46
N LEU A 24 -19.94 10.73 -40.24
CA LEU A 24 -18.91 9.83 -39.70
C LEU A 24 -17.74 10.60 -39.07
N VAL A 25 -17.33 11.73 -39.64
CA VAL A 25 -16.28 12.58 -39.07
C VAL A 25 -16.71 13.16 -37.73
N VAL A 26 -17.97 13.61 -37.60
CA VAL A 26 -18.50 14.12 -36.33
C VAL A 26 -18.56 13.02 -35.27
N GLU A 27 -19.01 11.82 -35.64
CA GLU A 27 -19.06 10.66 -34.75
C GLU A 27 -17.64 10.25 -34.30
N ALA A 28 -16.71 10.11 -35.23
CA ALA A 28 -15.31 9.79 -34.93
C ALA A 28 -14.68 10.84 -34.01
N SER A 29 -14.92 12.13 -34.28
CA SER A 29 -14.44 13.21 -33.41
C SER A 29 -15.01 13.13 -32.00
N THR A 30 -16.27 12.70 -31.87
CA THR A 30 -16.92 12.54 -30.56
C THR A 30 -16.32 11.37 -29.79
N ILE A 31 -16.09 10.25 -30.47
CA ILE A 31 -15.45 9.05 -29.89
C ILE A 31 -14.03 9.40 -29.43
N VAL A 32 -13.24 10.07 -30.26
CA VAL A 32 -11.87 10.50 -29.89
C VAL A 32 -11.88 11.39 -28.66
N LYS A 33 -12.84 12.32 -28.56
CA LYS A 33 -12.98 13.17 -27.38
C LYS A 33 -13.32 12.37 -26.12
N ASP A 34 -14.25 11.43 -26.22
CA ASP A 34 -14.62 10.56 -25.08
C ASP A 34 -13.44 9.69 -24.62
N PHE A 35 -12.69 9.12 -25.57
CA PHE A 35 -11.45 8.40 -25.26
C PHE A 35 -10.42 9.28 -24.57
N GLY A 36 -10.24 10.53 -25.03
CA GLY A 36 -9.35 11.50 -24.37
C GLY A 36 -9.74 11.76 -22.92
N LEU A 37 -11.04 11.91 -22.63
CA LEU A 37 -11.54 12.10 -21.27
C LEU A 37 -11.32 10.86 -20.38
N ARG A 38 -11.56 9.66 -20.92
CA ARG A 38 -11.30 8.40 -20.20
C ARG A 38 -9.82 8.22 -19.90
N LEU A 39 -8.95 8.56 -20.85
CA LEU A 39 -7.50 8.46 -20.68
C LEU A 39 -7.02 9.41 -19.57
N GLN A 40 -7.47 10.66 -19.61
CA GLN A 40 -7.17 11.63 -18.55
C GLN A 40 -7.62 11.12 -17.17
N ASN A 41 -8.82 10.55 -17.08
CA ASN A 41 -9.30 9.99 -15.81
C ASN A 41 -8.43 8.82 -15.30
N ILE A 42 -7.93 7.97 -16.21
CA ILE A 42 -7.03 6.87 -15.86
C ILE A 42 -5.69 7.41 -15.36
N GLU A 43 -5.13 8.43 -16.03
CA GLU A 43 -3.89 9.08 -15.63
C GLU A 43 -4.01 9.72 -14.24
N ASP A 44 -5.10 10.45 -13.97
CA ASP A 44 -5.35 11.06 -12.66
C ASP A 44 -5.43 9.99 -11.57
N ARG A 45 -6.14 8.89 -11.82
CA ARG A 45 -6.24 7.77 -10.88
C ARG A 45 -4.91 7.05 -10.66
N LEU A 46 -4.06 6.96 -11.69
CA LEU A 46 -2.74 6.37 -11.58
C LEU A 46 -1.85 7.19 -10.65
N LEU A 47 -1.87 8.52 -10.80
CA LEU A 47 -1.13 9.43 -9.91
C LEU A 47 -1.56 9.27 -8.44
N ASP A 48 -2.85 9.10 -8.18
CA ASP A 48 -3.35 8.89 -6.82
C ASP A 48 -2.92 7.54 -6.24
N VAL A 49 -2.86 6.48 -7.06
CA VAL A 49 -2.33 5.18 -6.66
C VAL A 49 -0.84 5.26 -6.34
N GLU A 50 -0.06 5.99 -7.15
CA GLU A 50 1.38 6.19 -6.92
C GLU A 50 1.64 6.92 -5.59
N LYS A 51 0.91 8.01 -5.33
CA LYS A 51 0.98 8.72 -4.04
C LYS A 51 0.61 7.81 -2.87
N THR A 52 -0.44 7.01 -3.01
CA THR A 52 -0.88 6.09 -1.97
C THR A 52 0.19 5.03 -1.67
N LYS A 53 0.84 4.51 -2.71
CA LYS A 53 1.94 3.55 -2.57
C LYS A 53 3.12 4.16 -1.81
N GLU A 54 3.48 5.41 -2.10
CA GLU A 54 4.54 6.12 -1.38
C GLU A 54 4.19 6.31 0.10
N LEU A 55 2.94 6.69 0.41
CA LEU A 55 2.46 6.79 1.80
C LEU A 55 2.52 5.45 2.53
N ILE A 56 2.13 4.35 1.88
CA ILE A 56 2.20 3.01 2.46
C ILE A 56 3.65 2.65 2.79
N ASN A 57 4.60 2.89 1.88
CA ASN A 57 6.01 2.60 2.12
C ASN A 57 6.57 3.41 3.31
N ASN A 58 6.21 4.69 3.39
CA ASN A 58 6.61 5.56 4.50
C ASN A 58 6.01 5.09 5.84
N LEU A 59 4.75 4.67 5.84
CA LEU A 59 4.10 4.12 7.04
C LEU A 59 4.76 2.80 7.46
N GLN A 60 5.04 1.90 6.53
CA GLN A 60 5.71 0.64 6.82
C GLN A 60 7.08 0.87 7.46
N SER A 61 7.90 1.75 6.88
CA SER A 61 9.20 2.10 7.46
C SER A 61 9.09 2.65 8.88
N ARG A 62 8.06 3.46 9.17
CA ARG A 62 7.81 3.97 10.52
C ARG A 62 7.36 2.88 11.49
N VAL A 63 6.56 1.93 11.02
CA VAL A 63 6.15 0.77 11.83
C VAL A 63 7.37 -0.08 12.17
N ASP A 64 8.22 -0.39 11.20
CA ASP A 64 9.43 -1.20 11.42
C ASP A 64 10.35 -0.55 12.46
N VAL A 65 10.51 0.79 12.41
CA VAL A 65 11.27 1.56 13.41
C VAL A 65 10.64 1.45 14.80
N LEU A 66 9.32 1.64 14.89
CA LEU A 66 8.60 1.57 16.17
C LEU A 66 8.64 0.16 16.78
N GLU A 67 8.59 -0.88 15.96
CA GLU A 67 8.77 -2.27 16.41
C GLU A 67 10.18 -2.48 16.98
N CYS A 68 11.22 -2.00 16.30
CA CYS A 68 12.58 -2.07 16.80
C CYS A 68 12.77 -1.31 18.13
N GLU A 69 12.21 -0.10 18.24
CA GLU A 69 12.28 0.71 19.46
C GLU A 69 11.53 0.03 20.62
N LYS A 70 10.35 -0.54 20.35
CA LYS A 70 9.58 -1.30 21.33
C LYS A 70 10.37 -2.50 21.83
N ASP A 71 10.96 -3.28 20.92
CA ASP A 71 11.75 -4.46 21.29
C ASP A 71 12.96 -4.06 22.13
N ALA A 72 13.67 -2.99 21.75
CA ALA A 72 14.78 -2.46 22.53
C ALA A 72 14.33 -2.01 23.93
N ALA A 73 13.19 -1.33 24.04
CA ALA A 73 12.63 -0.90 25.31
C ALA A 73 12.21 -2.09 26.18
N GLU A 74 11.61 -3.13 25.61
CA GLU A 74 11.26 -4.37 26.32
C GLU A 74 12.51 -5.09 26.84
N GLN A 75 13.56 -5.19 26.02
CA GLN A 75 14.83 -5.78 26.43
C GLN A 75 15.48 -4.98 27.56
N TRP A 76 15.50 -3.64 27.44
CA TRP A 76 16.03 -2.76 28.49
C TRP A 76 15.30 -2.93 29.81
N ASN A 77 13.96 -3.01 29.78
CA ASN A 77 13.14 -3.22 30.97
C ASN A 77 13.42 -4.58 31.64
N ARG A 78 13.80 -5.60 30.86
CA ARG A 78 14.15 -6.93 31.36
C ARG A 78 15.62 -7.06 31.75
N MET A 79 16.49 -6.14 31.33
CA MET A 79 17.94 -6.25 31.50
C MET A 79 18.38 -6.37 32.97
N ASN A 80 17.63 -5.77 33.89
CA ASN A 80 17.91 -5.83 35.32
C ASN A 80 17.06 -6.87 36.08
N ASN A 81 16.19 -7.60 35.38
CA ASN A 81 15.35 -8.63 35.97
C ASN A 81 15.95 -10.02 35.75
N VAL A 82 16.08 -10.79 36.82
CA VAL A 82 16.50 -12.20 36.76
C VAL A 82 15.30 -13.07 37.11
N GLU A 83 14.90 -13.94 36.19
CA GLU A 83 13.85 -14.94 36.41
C GLU A 83 14.47 -16.25 36.89
N LEU A 84 14.08 -16.72 38.07
CA LEU A 84 14.51 -18.01 38.61
C LEU A 84 13.44 -19.08 38.35
N LYS A 85 13.76 -20.08 37.51
CA LYS A 85 12.86 -21.20 37.19
C LYS A 85 13.26 -22.48 37.93
N GLY A 86 12.26 -23.31 38.24
CA GLY A 86 12.48 -24.61 38.91
C GLY A 86 12.70 -24.52 40.42
N VAL A 87 12.45 -23.35 41.03
CA VAL A 87 12.42 -23.19 42.48
C VAL A 87 11.01 -23.49 42.99
N PRO A 88 10.82 -24.45 43.91
CA PRO A 88 9.52 -24.70 44.54
C PRO A 88 9.06 -23.46 45.31
N GLN A 89 7.79 -23.07 45.16
CA GLN A 89 7.20 -21.95 45.91
C GLN A 89 6.60 -22.45 47.22
N THR A 90 6.99 -21.83 48.33
CA THR A 90 6.39 -22.03 49.65
C THR A 90 5.90 -20.71 50.25
N ALA A 91 4.90 -20.78 51.13
CA ALA A 91 4.33 -19.58 51.75
C ALA A 91 5.35 -18.93 52.71
N ASN A 92 5.43 -17.59 52.69
CA ASN A 92 6.37 -16.77 53.48
C ASN A 92 7.86 -16.95 53.12
N GLU A 93 8.19 -17.23 51.86
CA GLU A 93 9.57 -17.27 51.39
C GLU A 93 10.26 -15.91 51.39
N ASN A 94 11.55 -15.92 51.76
CA ASN A 94 12.44 -14.78 51.63
C ASN A 94 13.31 -14.93 50.38
N LEU A 95 13.11 -14.06 49.40
CA LEU A 95 13.84 -14.08 48.13
C LEU A 95 15.36 -13.89 48.31
N LEU A 96 15.80 -13.09 49.29
CA LEU A 96 17.23 -12.90 49.56
C LEU A 96 17.89 -14.18 50.07
N ASP A 97 17.22 -14.90 50.97
CA ASP A 97 17.75 -16.16 51.51
C ASP A 97 17.82 -17.22 50.41
N LEU A 98 16.87 -17.19 49.46
CA LEU A 98 16.85 -18.08 48.31
C LEU A 98 17.98 -17.79 47.32
N ILE A 99 18.27 -16.51 47.03
CA ILE A 99 19.41 -16.11 46.20
C ILE A 99 20.74 -16.49 46.87
N VAL A 100 20.89 -16.29 48.18
CA VAL A 100 22.10 -16.70 48.92
C VAL A 100 22.30 -18.21 48.89
N SER A 101 21.21 -18.99 49.01
CA SER A 101 21.23 -20.46 48.90
C SER A 101 21.63 -20.94 47.50
N ILE A 102 21.14 -20.28 46.44
CA ILE A 102 21.55 -20.57 45.07
C ILE A 102 23.03 -20.22 44.87
N GLY A 103 23.47 -19.03 45.29
CA GLY A 103 24.85 -18.59 45.20
C GLY A 103 25.82 -19.57 45.86
N SER A 104 25.51 -20.00 47.09
CA SER A 104 26.33 -20.99 47.80
C SER A 104 26.37 -22.36 47.10
N LYS A 105 25.29 -22.80 46.43
CA LYS A 105 25.30 -24.03 45.62
C LYS A 105 26.15 -23.94 44.35
N VAL A 106 26.28 -22.76 43.77
CA VAL A 106 27.15 -22.52 42.58
C VAL A 106 28.52 -21.97 42.95
N ASN A 107 28.89 -22.00 44.23
CA ASN A 107 30.16 -21.53 44.75
C ASN A 107 30.43 -20.02 44.49
N TYR A 108 29.36 -19.22 44.49
CA TYR A 108 29.41 -17.77 44.35
C TYR A 108 28.85 -17.07 45.59
N ALA A 109 29.67 -16.24 46.24
CA ALA A 109 29.26 -15.53 47.45
C ALA A 109 28.35 -14.34 47.09
N VAL A 110 27.08 -14.41 47.53
CA VAL A 110 26.14 -13.29 47.44
C VAL A 110 25.99 -12.68 48.83
N THR A 111 26.36 -11.41 48.98
CA THR A 111 26.14 -10.63 50.21
C THR A 111 24.76 -10.00 50.24
N LYS A 112 24.17 -9.99 51.43
CA LYS A 112 22.85 -9.44 51.72
C LYS A 112 22.85 -7.91 51.77
#